data_AF-A0A6V6Z1V4-F1
#
_entry.id   AF-A0A6V6Z1V4-F1
#
_cell.length_a   1.000
_cell.length_b   1.000
_cell.length_c   1.000
_cell.angle_alpha   90.00
_cell.angle_beta   90.00
_cell.angle_gamma   90.00
#
_symmetry.space_group_name_H-M   'P 1'
#
loop_
_entity.id
_entity.type
_entity.pdbx_description
1 polymer ?
#
loop_
_entity_poly.entity_id
_entity_poly.type
_entity_poly.pdbx_seq_one_letter_code
_entity_poly.pdbx_strand_id
1 'polypeptide(L)' 'MENIQNILVFATNIRTVNDKQLISCTLNENSEIHQWNIDQEDIDCVLRVVSETLSEEQIINIVNRHNFNCRPLD' A
#
# COMPACT_ATOMS: atom_id res chain seq x y z
N MET A 1 -8.70 24.66 -5.46
CA MET A 1 -7.44 24.00 -5.05
C MET A 1 -7.49 22.61 -5.61
N GLU A 2 -6.58 22.26 -6.52
CA GLU A 2 -6.45 20.88 -6.98
C GLU A 2 -5.98 20.06 -5.77
N ASN A 3 -6.74 19.05 -5.36
CA ASN A 3 -6.25 18.08 -4.38
C ASN A 3 -5.15 17.28 -5.06
N ILE A 4 -3.89 17.54 -4.70
CA ILE A 4 -2.74 16.78 -5.20
C ILE A 4 -2.74 15.45 -4.45
N GLN A 5 -3.55 14.50 -4.92
CA GLN A 5 -3.51 13.13 -4.44
C GLN A 5 -2.39 12.39 -5.14
N ASN A 6 -1.38 11.96 -4.39
CA ASN A 6 -0.33 11.10 -4.91
C ASN A 6 -0.88 9.68 -4.95
N ILE A 7 -0.86 9.09 -6.15
CA ILE A 7 -1.19 7.68 -6.33
C ILE A 7 0.13 6.92 -6.39
N LEU A 8 0.44 6.20 -5.33
CA LEU A 8 1.63 5.39 -5.19
C LEU A 8 1.29 3.93 -5.49
N VAL A 9 2.11 3.27 -6.29
CA VAL A 9 1.87 1.89 -6.73
C VAL A 9 3.09 1.04 -6.39
N PHE A 10 2.85 -0.14 -5.82
CA PHE A 10 3.89 -1.03 -5.34
C PHE A 10 3.60 -2.46 -5.74
N ALA A 11 4.64 -3.22 -6.06
CA ALA A 11 4.57 -4.68 -6.10
C ALA A 11 4.84 -5.23 -4.70
N THR A 12 4.05 -6.24 -4.31
CA THR A 12 4.11 -6.83 -2.97
C THR A 12 4.07 -8.35 -3.02
N ASN A 13 4.23 -9.00 -1.87
CA ASN A 13 3.99 -10.44 -1.73
C ASN A 13 2.68 -10.75 -0.95
N ILE A 14 1.76 -9.80 -0.87
CA ILE A 14 0.49 -9.92 -0.14
C ILE A 14 -0.50 -10.77 -0.97
N ARG A 15 -0.36 -12.09 -0.89
CA ARG A 15 -1.05 -13.05 -1.78
C ARG A 15 -2.30 -13.65 -1.18
N THR A 16 -2.36 -13.82 0.13
CA THR A 16 -3.48 -14.49 0.79
C THR A 16 -4.49 -13.50 1.35
N VAL A 17 -5.72 -13.97 1.59
CA VAL A 17 -6.74 -13.17 2.27
C VAL A 17 -6.29 -12.77 3.67
N ASN A 18 -5.56 -13.64 4.37
CA ASN A 18 -5.01 -13.37 5.69
C ASN A 18 -3.96 -12.25 5.65
N ASP A 19 -3.07 -12.26 4.64
CA ASP A 19 -2.07 -11.20 4.46
C ASP A 19 -2.75 -9.84 4.21
N LYS A 20 -3.77 -9.84 3.35
CA LYS A 20 -4.57 -8.65 3.04
C LYS A 20 -5.30 -8.15 4.28
N GLN A 21 -5.86 -9.04 5.11
CA GLN A 21 -6.49 -8.64 6.36
C GLN A 21 -5.48 -8.04 7.34
N LEU A 22 -4.30 -8.65 7.49
CA LEU A 22 -3.26 -8.16 8.39
C LEU A 22 -2.82 -6.74 8.02
N ILE A 23 -2.50 -6.50 6.75
CA ILE A 23 -2.07 -5.17 6.29
C ILE A 23 -3.22 -4.18 6.27
N SER A 24 -4.46 -4.64 6.02
CA SER A 24 -5.64 -3.75 5.97
C SER A 24 -5.87 -3.01 7.27
N CYS A 25 -5.66 -3.65 8.42
CA CYS A 25 -5.80 -3.01 9.72
C CYS A 25 -4.83 -1.81 9.83
N THR A 26 -3.57 -2.02 9.48
CA THR A 26 -2.54 -0.98 9.55
C THR A 26 -2.75 0.15 8.55
N LEU A 27 -3.17 -0.16 7.32
CA LEU A 27 -3.44 0.86 6.31
C LEU A 27 -4.70 1.67 6.67
N ASN A 28 -5.72 1.02 7.24
CA ASN A 28 -6.96 1.68 7.66
C ASN A 28 -6.79 2.54 8.93
N GLU A 29 -5.85 2.19 9.81
CA GLU A 29 -5.52 2.98 11.01
C GLU A 29 -4.73 4.25 10.67
N ASN A 30 -4.13 4.33 9.48
CA ASN A 30 -3.32 5.46 9.09
C ASN A 30 -4.17 6.56 8.42
N SER A 31 -4.42 7.65 9.14
CA SER A 31 -5.25 8.78 8.68
C SER A 31 -4.70 9.50 7.45
N GLU A 32 -3.42 9.33 7.14
CA GLU A 32 -2.77 9.93 5.96
C GLU A 32 -3.05 9.12 4.68
N ILE A 33 -3.58 7.90 4.80
CA ILE A 33 -4.01 7.07 3.67
C ILE A 33 -5.49 7.34 3.40
N HIS A 34 -5.78 7.97 2.27
CA HIS A 34 -7.16 8.25 1.86
C HIS A 34 -7.84 7.02 1.26
N GLN A 35 -7.09 6.23 0.48
CA GLN A 35 -7.59 5.03 -0.15
C GLN A 35 -6.44 4.06 -0.41
N TRP A 36 -6.71 2.77 -0.35
CA TRP A 36 -5.78 1.75 -0.81
C TRP A 36 -6.52 0.58 -1.44
N ASN A 37 -5.83 -0.17 -2.31
CA ASN A 37 -6.32 -1.43 -2.86
C ASN A 37 -5.15 -2.39 -3.08
N ILE A 38 -5.40 -3.68 -2.91
CA ILE A 38 -4.46 -4.73 -3.27
C ILE A 38 -5.12 -5.63 -4.31
N ASP A 39 -4.53 -5.66 -5.49
CA ASP A 39 -4.82 -6.61 -6.55
C ASP A 39 -4.00 -7.89 -6.31
N GLN A 40 -4.67 -8.94 -5.84
CA GLN A 40 -4.04 -10.24 -5.57
C GLN A 40 -4.10 -11.18 -6.78
N GLU A 41 -4.80 -10.79 -7.86
CA GLU A 41 -4.88 -11.56 -9.11
C GLU A 41 -3.68 -11.27 -10.02
N ASP A 42 -3.01 -10.14 -9.81
CA ASP A 42 -1.73 -9.82 -10.46
C ASP A 42 -0.59 -10.73 -9.95
N ILE A 43 0.30 -11.11 -10.87
CA ILE A 43 1.51 -11.90 -10.59
C ILE A 43 2.36 -11.22 -9.50
N ASP A 44 2.44 -9.88 -9.55
CA ASP A 44 3.25 -9.06 -8.64
C ASP A 44 2.50 -8.56 -7.39
N CYS A 45 1.24 -8.97 -7.19
CA CYS A 45 0.34 -8.51 -6.12
C CYS A 45 0.43 -7.00 -5.87
N VAL A 46 -0.26 -6.23 -6.70
CA VAL A 46 -0.09 -4.77 -6.77
C VAL A 46 -0.87 -4.08 -5.65
N LEU A 47 -0.15 -3.36 -4.78
CA LEU A 47 -0.70 -2.44 -3.80
C LEU A 47 -0.74 -1.03 -4.39
N ARG A 48 -1.93 -0.43 -4.43
CA ARG A 48 -2.13 0.98 -4.79
C ARG A 48 -2.53 1.74 -3.54
N VAL A 49 -1.87 2.86 -3.26
CA VAL A 49 -2.16 3.75 -2.13
C VAL A 49 -2.38 5.16 -2.65
N VAL A 50 -3.41 5.83 -2.13
CA VAL A 50 -3.72 7.23 -2.39
C VAL A 50 -3.48 8.01 -1.11
N SER A 51 -2.54 8.94 -1.14
CA SER A 51 -2.19 9.80 -0.01
C SER A 51 -1.72 11.17 -0.51
N GLU A 52 -1.97 12.21 0.27
CA GLU A 52 -1.47 13.56 -0.04
C GLU A 52 -0.11 13.83 0.62
N THR A 53 0.19 13.16 1.74
CA THR A 53 1.36 13.46 2.57
C THR A 53 2.42 12.36 2.58
N LEU A 54 2.03 11.11 2.36
CA LEU A 54 2.96 9.97 2.45
C LEU A 54 3.83 9.85 1.21
N SER A 55 5.11 9.59 1.43
CA SER A 55 6.07 9.20 0.41
C SER A 55 6.10 7.68 0.21
N GLU A 56 6.68 7.25 -0.92
CA GLU A 56 6.87 5.83 -1.22
C GLU A 56 7.66 5.10 -0.13
N GLU A 57 8.73 5.72 0.37
CA GLU A 57 9.56 5.15 1.43
C GLU A 57 8.76 4.92 2.73
N GLN A 58 7.85 5.84 3.08
CA GLN A 58 7.00 5.68 4.25
C GLN A 58 6.03 4.50 4.09
N ILE A 59 5.42 4.33 2.91
CA ILE A 59 4.55 3.18 2.62
C ILE A 59 5.35 1.87 2.64
N ILE A 60 6.53 1.83 2.02
CA ILE A 60 7.41 0.66 2.03
C ILE A 60 7.76 0.27 3.47
N ASN A 61 8.11 1.25 4.33
CA ASN A 61 8.40 1.01 5.74
C ASN A 61 7.18 0.55 6.54
N ILE A 62 5.97 0.99 6.20
CA ILE A 62 4.74 0.44 6.80
C ILE A 62 4.59 -1.03 6.42
N VAL A 63 4.67 -1.37 5.13
CA VAL A 63 4.47 -2.75 4.66
C VAL A 63 5.55 -3.70 5.16
N ASN A 64 6.83 -3.29 5.13
CA ASN A 64 7.96 -4.10 5.59
C ASN A 64 7.90 -4.43 7.09
N ARG A 65 7.27 -3.57 7.92
CA ARG A 65 7.04 -3.85 9.36
C ARG A 65 6.14 -5.05 9.62
N HIS A 66 5.35 -5.47 8.62
CA HIS A 66 4.50 -6.65 8.68
C HIS A 66 5.14 -7.88 8.02
N ASN A 67 6.46 -7.86 7.79
CA ASN A 67 7.22 -8.91 7.10
C ASN A 67 6.76 -9.16 5.64
N PHE A 68 6.15 -8.16 5.00
CA PHE A 68 5.85 -8.19 3.57
C PHE A 68 6.93 -7.46 2.79
N ASN A 69 7.19 -7.93 1.57
CA ASN A 69 8.04 -7.22 0.62
C ASN A 69 7.22 -6.13 -0.06
N CYS A 70 7.80 -4.94 -0.18
CA CYS A 70 7.20 -3.83 -0.89
C CYS A 70 8.26 -3.14 -1.74
N ARG A 71 8.02 -3.04 -3.05
CA ARG A 71 8.88 -2.30 -3.98
C ARG A 71 8.03 -1.32 -4.79
N PRO A 72 8.49 -0.07 -5.01
CA PRO A 72 7.76 0.88 -5.85
C PRO A 72 7.72 0.38 -7.30
N LEU A 73 6.66 0.76 -8.01
CA LEU A 73 6.46 0.54 -9.45
C LEU A 73 6.33 1.90 -10.13
N ASP A 74 7.24 2.19 -11.06
CA ASP A 74 7.20 3.35 -11.97
C ASP A 74 6.22 3.13 -13.14
#